data_AF-A0A536BN20-F1
#
_entry.id   AF-A0A536BN20-F1
#
_cell.length_a   1.000
_cell.length_b   1.000
_cell.length_c   1.000
_cell.angle_alpha   90.00
_cell.angle_beta   90.00
_cell.angle_gamma   90.00
#
_symmetry.space_group_name_H-M   'P 1'
#
loop_
_entity.id
_entity.type
_entity.pdbx_description
1 polymer ?
#
loop_
_entity_poly.entity_id
_entity_poly.type
_entity_poly.pdbx_seq_one_letter_code
_entity_poly.pdbx_strand_id
1 'polypeptide(L)'
;MITELRRYRIKPGRMESWLSFFAEAAREQVGHGIRMEYAGVDAETDTFVWLRSFADEPDRKALKDAVYGSEWWNEREDAAMSHVIEYDVTFLDAALIRDGGQVVRTSWPAAGDRAGSTGDSPPDGWTSSTRRTYVPER
;
A
#
# COMPACT_ATOMS: atom_id res chain seq x y z
N MET A 1 -5.13 14.24 -3.25
CA MET A 1 -4.07 13.22 -3.20
C MET A 1 -4.34 12.28 -2.06
N ILE A 2 -4.45 11.01 -2.39
CA ILE A 2 -4.70 9.91 -1.47
C ILE A 2 -3.41 9.09 -1.36
N THR A 3 -3.07 8.64 -0.16
CA THR A 3 -1.90 7.79 0.09
C THR A 3 -2.34 6.52 0.79
N GLU A 4 -1.94 5.37 0.25
CA GLU A 4 -2.09 4.08 0.92
C GLU A 4 -0.79 3.79 1.70
N LEU A 5 -0.90 3.69 3.03
CA LEU A 5 0.16 3.16 3.89
C LEU A 5 -0.10 1.67 4.12
N ARG A 6 0.84 0.84 3.69
CA ARG A 6 0.68 -0.61 3.63
C ARG A 6 1.75 -1.27 4.48
N ARG A 7 1.35 -2.21 5.33
CA ARG A 7 2.24 -2.91 6.27
C ARG A 7 2.01 -4.40 6.19
N TYR A 8 3.03 -5.14 5.82
CA TYR A 8 2.96 -6.58 5.56
C TYR A 8 3.91 -7.29 6.51
N ARG A 9 3.37 -8.10 7.42
CA ARG A 9 4.18 -8.97 8.25
C ARG A 9 4.62 -10.16 7.41
N ILE A 10 5.91 -10.26 7.15
CA ILE A 10 6.50 -11.26 6.27
C ILE A 10 6.90 -12.49 7.09
N LYS A 11 6.83 -13.67 6.47
CA LYS A 11 7.28 -14.91 7.11
C LYS A 11 8.77 -14.81 7.53
N PRO A 12 9.14 -15.32 8.71
CA PRO A 12 10.54 -15.34 9.15
C PRO A 12 11.45 -15.98 8.09
N GLY A 13 12.59 -15.35 7.82
CA GLY A 13 13.57 -15.80 6.82
C GLY A 13 13.15 -15.60 5.35
N ARG A 14 12.01 -14.94 5.08
CA ARG A 14 11.51 -14.69 3.72
C ARG A 14 11.61 -13.22 3.28
N MET A 15 12.12 -12.34 4.13
CA MET A 15 12.20 -10.90 3.82
C MET A 15 13.05 -10.61 2.57
N GLU A 16 14.20 -11.28 2.41
CA GLU A 16 15.08 -11.03 1.26
C GLU A 16 14.42 -11.44 -0.07
N SER A 17 13.75 -12.59 -0.11
CA SER A 17 13.01 -13.03 -1.31
C SER A 17 11.79 -12.13 -1.56
N TRP A 18 11.13 -11.67 -0.49
CA TRP A 18 10.06 -10.69 -0.57
C TRP A 18 10.54 -9.36 -1.18
N LEU A 19 11.68 -8.83 -0.73
CA LEU A 19 12.25 -7.59 -1.26
C LEU A 19 12.62 -7.71 -2.74
N SER A 20 13.16 -8.87 -3.14
CA SER A 20 13.49 -9.15 -4.55
C SER A 20 12.23 -9.11 -5.43
N PHE A 21 11.17 -9.81 -5.02
CA PHE A 21 9.88 -9.76 -5.70
C PHE A 21 9.29 -8.34 -5.71
N PHE A 22 9.29 -7.68 -4.56
CA PHE A 22 8.67 -6.37 -4.42
C PHE A 22 9.38 -5.31 -5.25
N ALA A 23 10.69 -5.41 -5.49
CA ALA A 23 11.40 -4.52 -6.40
C ALA A 23 10.86 -4.60 -7.84
N GLU A 24 10.46 -5.78 -8.30
CA GLU A 24 9.79 -5.95 -9.60
C GLU A 24 8.35 -5.42 -9.56
N ALA A 25 7.59 -5.74 -8.51
CA ALA A 25 6.23 -5.24 -8.32
C ALA A 25 6.18 -3.70 -8.25
N ALA A 26 7.19 -3.08 -7.63
CA ALA A 26 7.34 -1.64 -7.57
C ALA A 26 7.57 -1.03 -8.96
N ARG A 27 8.42 -1.66 -9.79
CA ARG A 27 8.63 -1.22 -11.18
C ARG A 27 7.36 -1.33 -12.01
N GLU A 28 6.61 -2.42 -11.85
CA GLU A 28 5.33 -2.60 -12.54
C GLU A 28 4.34 -1.48 -12.17
N GLN A 29 4.18 -1.21 -10.87
CA GLN A 29 3.30 -0.13 -10.41
C GLN A 29 3.71 1.25 -10.93
N VAL A 30 5.00 1.57 -10.87
CA VAL A 30 5.52 2.83 -11.42
C VAL A 30 5.32 2.88 -12.94
N GLY A 31 5.45 1.76 -13.65
CA GLY A 31 5.20 1.64 -15.07
C GLY A 31 3.76 1.97 -15.48
N HIS A 32 2.78 1.63 -14.63
CA HIS A 32 1.37 2.04 -14.79
C HIS A 32 1.08 3.48 -14.33
N GLY A 33 2.06 4.18 -13.77
CA GLY A 33 1.91 5.57 -13.32
C GLY A 33 1.56 5.74 -11.84
N ILE A 34 1.55 4.66 -11.05
CA ILE A 34 1.38 4.76 -9.60
C ILE A 34 2.61 5.42 -8.99
N ARG A 35 2.39 6.45 -8.16
CA ARG A 35 3.47 7.13 -7.45
C ARG A 35 3.89 6.32 -6.23
N MET A 36 5.12 5.83 -6.23
CA MET A 36 5.72 5.18 -5.07
C MET A 36 6.46 6.20 -4.21
N GLU A 37 6.06 6.35 -2.94
CA GLU A 37 6.66 7.35 -2.04
C GLU A 37 7.78 6.75 -1.19
N TYR A 38 7.62 5.49 -0.76
CA TYR A 38 8.57 4.84 0.16
C TYR A 38 8.37 3.32 0.19
N ALA A 39 9.44 2.59 0.48
CA ALA A 39 9.42 1.20 0.92
C ALA A 39 10.58 0.94 1.89
N GLY A 40 10.32 0.16 2.93
CA GLY A 40 11.32 -0.21 3.92
C GLY A 40 10.87 -1.35 4.82
N VAL A 41 11.77 -1.73 5.73
CA VAL A 41 11.57 -2.87 6.63
C VAL A 41 11.70 -2.39 8.08
N ASP A 42 10.70 -2.72 8.89
CA ASP A 42 10.84 -2.78 10.33
C ASP A 42 11.41 -4.16 10.71
N ALA A 43 12.70 -4.17 11.04
CA ALA A 43 13.45 -5.38 11.35
C ALA A 43 13.07 -5.98 12.73
N GLU A 44 12.47 -5.21 13.64
CA GLU A 44 12.06 -5.72 14.95
C GLU A 44 10.81 -6.62 14.85
N THR A 45 9.96 -6.36 13.85
CA THR A 45 8.67 -7.04 13.69
C THR A 45 8.54 -7.85 12.42
N ASP A 46 9.61 -7.95 11.62
CA ASP A 46 9.60 -8.55 10.27
C ASP A 46 8.50 -7.94 9.37
N THR A 47 8.25 -6.63 9.53
CA THR A 47 7.18 -5.93 8.80
C THR A 47 7.75 -5.10 7.66
N PHE A 48 7.33 -5.43 6.44
CA PHE A 48 7.58 -4.61 5.27
C PHE A 48 6.55 -3.48 5.19
N VAL A 49 7.01 -2.23 5.14
CA VAL A 49 6.16 -1.02 5.10
C VAL A 49 6.41 -0.26 3.82
N TRP A 50 5.35 0.09 3.10
CA TRP A 50 5.45 0.88 1.89
C TRP A 50 4.28 1.83 1.70
N LEU A 51 4.54 2.91 0.96
CA LEU A 51 3.59 3.97 0.67
C LEU A 51 3.50 4.19 -0.84
N ARG A 52 2.27 4.29 -1.33
CA ARG A 52 1.96 4.72 -2.69
C ARG A 52 0.85 5.76 -2.68
N SER A 53 0.86 6.66 -3.65
CA SER A 53 -0.05 7.79 -3.71
C SER A 53 -0.73 7.90 -5.07
N PHE A 54 -1.93 8.47 -5.04
CA PHE A 54 -2.86 8.62 -6.16
C PHE A 54 -3.42 10.05 -6.14
N ALA A 55 -3.83 10.56 -7.29
CA ALA A 55 -4.39 11.90 -7.38
C ALA A 55 -5.68 12.02 -6.56
N ASP A 56 -6.59 11.07 -6.78
CA ASP A 56 -7.90 10.93 -6.16
C ASP A 56 -8.37 9.46 -6.23
N GLU A 57 -9.62 9.21 -5.82
CA GLU A 57 -10.16 7.85 -5.70
C GLU A 57 -10.51 7.19 -7.05
N PRO A 58 -11.04 7.91 -8.05
CA PRO A 58 -11.13 7.42 -9.43
C PRO A 58 -9.77 7.01 -10.02
N ASP A 59 -8.74 7.85 -9.87
CA ASP A 59 -7.37 7.56 -10.31
C ASP A 59 -6.83 6.31 -9.61
N ARG A 60 -7.02 6.23 -8.27
CA ARG A 60 -6.65 5.05 -7.48
C ARG A 60 -7.28 3.78 -8.03
N LYS A 61 -8.60 3.79 -8.28
CA LYS A 61 -9.31 2.62 -8.79
C LYS A 61 -8.77 2.20 -10.16
N ALA A 62 -8.67 3.14 -11.09
CA ALA A 62 -8.23 2.86 -12.45
C ALA A 62 -6.81 2.27 -12.50
N LEU A 63 -5.86 2.89 -11.78
CA LEU A 63 -4.47 2.42 -11.75
C LEU A 63 -4.31 1.08 -11.04
N LYS A 64 -5.08 0.84 -9.97
CA LYS A 64 -5.07 -0.45 -9.29
C LYS A 64 -5.66 -1.55 -10.15
N ASP A 65 -6.78 -1.30 -10.83
CA ASP A 65 -7.39 -2.27 -11.74
C ASP A 65 -6.41 -2.63 -12.87
N ALA A 66 -5.64 -1.65 -13.39
CA ALA A 66 -4.62 -1.90 -14.40
C ALA A 66 -3.48 -2.81 -13.90
N VAL A 67 -2.98 -2.57 -12.68
CA VAL A 67 -1.90 -3.40 -12.10
C VAL A 67 -2.41 -4.79 -11.72
N TYR A 68 -3.48 -4.88 -10.95
CA TYR A 68 -3.99 -6.17 -10.45
C TYR A 68 -4.70 -6.99 -11.53
N GLY A 69 -5.18 -6.35 -12.60
CA GLY A 69 -5.68 -7.03 -13.79
C GLY A 69 -4.60 -7.43 -14.80
N SER A 70 -3.33 -7.05 -14.58
CA SER A 70 -2.23 -7.38 -15.49
C SER A 70 -1.88 -8.87 -15.45
N GLU A 71 -1.45 -9.41 -16.59
CA GLU A 71 -0.90 -10.77 -16.68
C GLU A 71 0.29 -10.95 -15.72
N TRP A 72 1.14 -9.93 -15.60
CA TRP A 72 2.28 -9.94 -14.69
C TRP A 72 1.89 -10.22 -13.24
N TRP A 73 0.83 -9.55 -12.74
CA TRP A 73 0.33 -9.75 -11.38
C TRP A 73 -0.32 -11.12 -11.21
N ASN A 74 -1.22 -11.50 -12.12
CA ASN A 74 -1.99 -12.75 -12.03
C ASN A 74 -1.08 -13.98 -11.97
N GLU A 75 0.05 -13.98 -12.69
CA GLU A 75 1.03 -15.06 -12.64
C GLU A 75 1.82 -15.15 -11.33
N ARG A 76 1.88 -14.07 -10.55
CA ARG A 76 2.81 -13.90 -9.42
C ARG A 76 2.12 -13.72 -8.07
N GLU A 77 0.82 -13.44 -8.06
CA GLU A 77 0.05 -13.14 -6.85
C GLU A 77 0.18 -14.26 -5.80
N ASP A 78 -0.01 -15.51 -6.19
CA ASP A 78 0.10 -16.65 -5.28
C ASP A 78 1.48 -16.74 -4.62
N ALA A 79 2.54 -16.57 -5.43
CA ALA A 79 3.90 -16.58 -4.94
C ALA A 79 4.15 -15.39 -3.99
N ALA A 80 3.66 -14.20 -4.33
CA ALA A 80 3.77 -13.01 -3.49
C ALA A 80 3.06 -13.23 -2.14
N MET A 81 1.78 -13.60 -2.17
CA MET A 81 0.95 -13.77 -0.98
C MET A 81 1.42 -14.92 -0.10
N SER A 82 2.10 -15.93 -0.65
CA SER A 82 2.72 -17.01 0.13
C SER A 82 3.78 -16.52 1.13
N HIS A 83 4.32 -15.31 0.98
CA HIS A 83 5.30 -14.72 1.89
C HIS A 83 4.67 -13.95 3.05
N VAL A 84 3.40 -13.55 2.91
CA VAL A 84 2.72 -12.62 3.82
C VAL A 84 1.95 -13.41 4.87
N ILE A 85 2.13 -13.07 6.15
CA ILE A 85 1.35 -13.62 7.28
C ILE A 85 0.13 -12.74 7.54
N GLU A 86 0.33 -11.44 7.48
CA GLU A 86 -0.66 -10.44 7.81
C GLU A 86 -0.39 -9.19 6.99
N TYR A 87 -1.44 -8.53 6.52
CA TYR A 87 -1.28 -7.21 5.91
C TYR A 87 -2.37 -6.26 6.39
N ASP A 88 -2.03 -4.97 6.45
CA ASP A 88 -2.97 -3.90 6.66
C ASP A 88 -2.73 -2.75 5.68
N VAL A 89 -3.81 -2.02 5.39
CA VAL A 89 -3.82 -0.83 4.54
C VAL A 89 -4.52 0.29 5.29
N THR A 90 -3.83 1.42 5.43
CA THR A 90 -4.39 2.66 5.96
C THR A 90 -4.50 3.67 4.83
N PHE A 91 -5.70 4.20 4.62
CA PHE A 91 -5.95 5.25 3.64
C PHE A 91 -5.79 6.63 4.28
N LEU A 92 -4.99 7.49 3.66
CA LEU A 92 -4.63 8.80 4.17
C LEU A 92 -4.93 9.88 3.13
N ASP A 93 -5.68 10.90 3.52
CA ASP A 93 -5.78 12.15 2.77
C ASP A 93 -4.57 13.03 3.10
N ALA A 94 -3.83 13.43 2.07
CA ALA A 94 -2.64 14.26 2.29
C ALA A 94 -3.03 15.66 2.75
N ALA A 95 -2.49 16.13 3.87
CA ALA A 95 -2.64 17.51 4.37
C ALA A 95 -1.51 18.45 3.89
N LEU A 96 -0.35 17.87 3.57
CA LEU A 96 0.86 18.54 3.09
C LEU A 96 1.47 17.66 1.99
N ILE A 97 1.94 18.26 0.90
CA ILE A 97 2.61 17.57 -0.20
C ILE A 97 3.90 18.27 -0.59
N ARG A 98 4.81 17.52 -1.21
CA ARG A 98 5.97 18.10 -1.90
C ARG A 98 5.60 18.35 -3.36
N ASP A 99 5.67 19.60 -3.79
CA ASP A 99 5.46 20.02 -5.17
C ASP A 99 6.57 20.98 -5.59
N GLY A 100 7.23 20.70 -6.72
CA GLY A 100 8.35 21.51 -7.22
C GLY A 100 9.50 21.74 -6.22
N GLY A 101 9.68 20.85 -5.23
CA GLY A 101 10.67 21.01 -4.16
C GLY A 101 10.21 21.86 -2.96
N GLN A 102 9.01 22.42 -3.00
CA GLN A 102 8.39 23.14 -1.89
C GLN A 102 7.39 22.25 -1.14
N VAL A 103 7.10 22.61 0.12
CA VAL A 103 6.03 22.00 0.90
C VAL A 103 4.77 22.84 0.75
N VAL A 104 3.72 22.24 0.20
CA VAL A 104 2.44 22.91 -0.08
C VAL A 104 1.35 22.28 0.79
N ARG A 105 0.49 23.12 1.36
CA ARG A 105 -0.70 22.68 2.09
C ARG A 105 -1.84 22.38 1.12
N THR A 106 -2.50 21.26 1.33
CA THR A 106 -3.70 20.87 0.57
C THR A 106 -4.97 21.40 1.25
N SER A 107 -6.10 21.38 0.54
CA SER A 107 -7.41 21.62 1.13
C SER A 107 -7.76 20.50 2.12
N TRP A 108 -8.11 20.86 3.35
CA TRP A 108 -8.63 19.92 4.36
C TRP A 108 -10.02 20.38 4.86
N PRO A 109 -11.05 19.52 4.81
CA PRO A 109 -11.03 18.17 4.21
C PRO A 109 -10.77 18.22 2.69
N ALA A 110 -10.24 17.13 2.15
CA ALA A 110 -10.07 17.01 0.70
C ALA A 110 -11.45 17.09 0.02
N ALA A 111 -11.50 17.72 -1.16
CA ALA A 111 -12.71 17.69 -1.98
C ALA A 111 -12.83 16.34 -2.69
N GLY A 112 -14.06 15.85 -2.85
CA GLY A 112 -14.34 14.56 -3.50
C GLY A 112 -14.53 13.41 -2.51
N ASP A 113 -14.37 12.19 -3.01
CA ASP A 113 -14.53 10.99 -2.22
C ASP A 113 -13.39 10.82 -1.20
N ARG A 114 -13.75 10.34 0.00
CA ARG A 114 -12.76 10.04 1.04
C ARG A 114 -11.82 8.93 0.58
N ALA A 115 -10.54 9.06 0.94
CA ALA A 115 -9.56 7.99 0.80
C ALA A 115 -10.07 6.63 1.30
N GLY A 116 -10.08 5.62 0.42
CA GLY A 116 -10.52 4.26 0.75
C GLY A 116 -12.03 4.06 0.84
N SER A 117 -12.84 5.02 0.36
CA SER A 117 -14.30 4.87 0.28
C SER A 117 -14.73 3.69 -0.61
N THR A 118 -13.86 3.28 -1.55
CA THR A 118 -13.98 2.09 -2.39
C THR A 118 -12.92 1.05 -2.00
N GLY A 119 -12.74 0.84 -0.70
CA GLY A 119 -11.75 -0.09 -0.15
C GLY A 119 -11.91 -1.50 -0.70
N ASP A 120 -10.79 -2.19 -0.93
CA ASP A 120 -10.79 -3.53 -1.49
C ASP A 120 -11.32 -4.55 -0.46
N SER A 121 -12.00 -5.57 -0.95
CA SER A 121 -12.19 -6.80 -0.19
C SER A 121 -10.83 -7.49 0.03
N PRO A 122 -10.66 -8.23 1.15
CA PRO A 122 -9.48 -9.06 1.32
C PRO A 122 -9.42 -10.16 0.23
N PRO A 123 -8.23 -10.67 -0.12
CA PRO A 123 -8.08 -11.82 -1.02
C PRO A 123 -8.85 -13.04 -0.52
N ASP A 124 -9.11 -13.98 -1.41
CA ASP A 124 -9.78 -15.23 -1.07
C ASP A 124 -9.05 -15.95 0.08
N GLY A 125 -9.81 -16.35 1.11
CA GLY A 125 -9.28 -17.01 2.31
C GLY A 125 -8.73 -16.06 3.39
N TRP A 126 -8.79 -14.74 3.20
CA TRP A 126 -8.38 -13.74 4.20
C TRP A 126 -9.59 -13.06 4.85
N THR A 127 -9.51 -12.81 6.16
CA THR A 127 -10.54 -12.09 6.91
C THR A 127 -10.00 -10.73 7.35
N SER A 128 -10.80 -9.67 7.17
CA SER A 128 -10.46 -8.34 7.69
C SER A 128 -10.46 -8.34 9.21
N SER A 129 -9.34 -7.97 9.84
CA SER A 129 -9.32 -7.70 11.28
C SER A 129 -9.57 -6.21 11.51
N THR A 130 -10.51 -5.88 12.40
CA THR A 130 -10.70 -4.52 12.91
C THR A 130 -9.58 -4.24 13.92
N ARG A 131 -8.35 -3.95 13.48
CA ARG A 131 -7.27 -3.65 14.42
C ARG A 131 -7.64 -2.45 15.30
N ARG A 132 -7.99 -2.74 16.55
CA ARG A 132 -7.89 -1.85 17.71
C ARG A 132 -6.54 -2.12 18.35
N THR A 133 -5.59 -1.21 18.16
CA THR A 133 -4.32 -1.22 18.87
C THR A 133 -4.57 -0.76 20.31
N TYR A 134 -4.14 -1.56 21.30
CA TYR A 134 -4.19 -1.23 22.71
C TYR A 134 -2.77 -0.88 23.19
N VAL A 135 -2.64 0.19 23.97
CA VAL A 135 -1.39 0.64 24.60
C VAL A 135 -1.47 0.30 26.09
N PRO A 136 -0.41 -0.22 26.75
CA PRO A 136 -0.45 -0.44 28.19
C PRO A 136 -0.39 0.89 28.95
N GLU A 137 -1.21 1.05 29.99
CA GLU A 137 -0.87 1.95 31.10
C GLU A 137 0.07 1.20 32.07
N ARG A 138 1.01 1.96 32.62
CA ARG A 138 2.18 1.52 33.40
C ARG A 138 1.85 0.72 34.65
#